data_AF-A0A7Y5X5T9-F1
#
_entry.id   AF-A0A7Y5X5T9-F1
#
_cell.length_a   1.000
_cell.length_b   1.000
_cell.length_c   1.000
_cell.angle_alpha   90.00
_cell.angle_beta   90.00
_cell.angle_gamma   90.00
#
_symmetry.space_group_name_H-M   'P 1'
#
loop_
_entity.id
_entity.type
_entity.pdbx_description
1 polymer ?
#
loop_
_entity_poly.entity_id
_entity_poly.type
_entity_poly.pdbx_seq_one_letter_code
_entity_poly.pdbx_strand_id
1 'polypeptide(L)'
;MGRAGDPASPGEQANPVTGTGAAVSNPRVRKVADRIQVVVAEMLERRVKDPRLGFVTVTDVRVSGDTQNASVFYTVLGEEEQLAGTAAALESAKGLIRSEVGKQLGMRHVPSLEFIHDALPDTARHLDELLERAREADAAVAASAAGKTYAGEADPYRKPREDDDAEDE
;
A
#
# COMPACT_ATOMS: atom_id res chain seq x y z
N MET A 1 -16.80 -50.69 -15.13
CA MET A 1 -17.23 -49.66 -14.15
C MET A 1 -16.04 -49.26 -13.28
N GLY A 2 -15.17 -48.38 -13.79
CA GLY A 2 -14.06 -47.80 -13.02
C GLY A 2 -14.50 -46.42 -12.52
N ARG A 3 -14.34 -46.17 -11.21
CA ARG A 3 -14.71 -44.93 -10.54
C ARG A 3 -13.74 -43.82 -10.96
N ALA A 4 -14.27 -42.71 -11.49
CA ALA A 4 -13.54 -41.47 -11.67
C ALA A 4 -13.26 -40.87 -10.29
N GLY A 5 -11.99 -40.74 -9.94
CA GLY A 5 -11.54 -39.98 -8.78
C GLY A 5 -11.30 -38.54 -9.18
N ASP A 6 -11.98 -37.62 -8.50
CA ASP A 6 -11.70 -36.18 -8.51
C ASP A 6 -10.23 -35.88 -8.20
N PRO A 7 -9.53 -35.03 -8.98
CA PRO A 7 -8.24 -34.51 -8.58
C PRO A 7 -8.42 -33.45 -7.48
N ALA A 8 -7.77 -33.72 -6.34
CA ALA A 8 -7.70 -32.85 -5.18
C ALA A 8 -7.25 -31.42 -5.55
N SER A 9 -8.01 -30.44 -5.06
CA SER A 9 -7.62 -29.03 -5.02
C SER A 9 -6.29 -28.87 -4.27
N PRO A 10 -5.29 -28.13 -4.80
CA PRO A 10 -4.08 -27.84 -4.07
C PRO A 10 -4.41 -26.88 -2.92
N GLY A 11 -4.00 -27.28 -1.72
CA GLY A 11 -4.29 -26.62 -0.46
C GLY A 11 -3.89 -25.15 -0.45
N GLU A 12 -4.85 -24.34 -0.03
CA GLU A 12 -4.66 -23.02 0.56
C GLU A 12 -3.66 -23.14 1.72
N GLN A 13 -2.38 -22.93 1.42
CA GLN A 13 -1.35 -22.83 2.44
C GLN A 13 -1.55 -21.49 3.16
N ALA A 14 -2.28 -21.57 4.26
CA ALA A 14 -2.37 -20.52 5.26
C ALA A 14 -0.95 -20.06 5.65
N ASN A 15 -0.60 -18.83 5.30
CA ASN A 15 0.59 -18.16 5.82
C ASN A 15 0.41 -17.97 7.34
N PRO A 16 1.27 -18.53 8.20
CA PRO A 16 1.16 -18.32 9.63
C PRO A 16 1.58 -16.89 9.97
N VAL A 17 0.60 -16.05 10.29
CA VAL A 17 0.80 -14.76 10.97
C VAL A 17 1.18 -15.03 12.44
N THR A 18 2.38 -15.53 12.70
CA THR A 18 2.89 -15.70 14.07
C THR A 18 4.20 -14.96 14.26
N GLY A 19 4.13 -13.86 14.99
CA GLY A 19 5.30 -13.09 15.39
C GLY A 19 5.01 -11.89 16.28
N THR A 20 4.07 -11.99 17.22
CA THR A 20 4.01 -11.07 18.37
C THR A 20 5.23 -11.33 19.26
N GLY A 21 6.37 -10.78 18.86
CA GLY A 21 7.55 -10.63 19.70
C GLY A 21 7.73 -9.14 19.97
N ALA A 22 7.39 -8.71 21.18
CA ALA A 22 7.67 -7.36 21.64
C ALA A 22 9.10 -6.96 21.28
N ALA A 23 9.23 -5.85 20.56
CA ALA A 23 10.50 -5.29 20.12
C ALA A 23 11.37 -4.93 21.34
N VAL A 24 12.17 -5.89 21.82
CA VAL A 24 13.47 -5.55 22.41
C VAL A 24 14.35 -5.25 21.21
N SER A 25 14.29 -4.01 20.74
CA SER A 25 15.04 -3.51 19.60
C SER A 25 16.53 -3.60 19.91
N ASN A 26 17.16 -4.71 19.54
CA ASN A 26 18.59 -4.88 19.61
C ASN A 26 19.23 -3.82 18.69
N PRO A 27 19.99 -2.84 19.23
CA PRO A 27 20.55 -1.76 18.42
C PRO A 27 21.49 -2.26 17.31
N ARG A 28 22.08 -3.45 17.49
CA ARG A 28 22.91 -4.08 16.45
C ARG A 28 22.06 -4.56 15.28
N VAL A 29 20.93 -5.19 15.55
CA VAL A 29 20.01 -5.69 14.51
C VAL A 29 19.47 -4.53 13.67
N ARG A 30 19.09 -3.41 14.32
CA ARG A 30 18.69 -2.20 13.58
C ARG A 30 19.80 -1.66 12.68
N LYS A 31 21.02 -1.51 13.20
CA LYS A 31 22.16 -1.05 12.38
C LYS A 31 22.47 -1.97 11.20
N VAL A 32 22.26 -3.27 11.36
CA VAL A 32 22.41 -4.23 10.26
C VAL A 32 21.29 -4.04 9.24
N ALA A 33 20.04 -3.92 9.68
CA ALA A 33 18.89 -3.65 8.82
C ALA A 33 19.09 -2.37 7.99
N ASP A 34 19.44 -1.25 8.63
CA ASP A 34 19.68 0.04 7.97
C ASP A 34 20.78 -0.07 6.90
N ARG A 35 21.87 -0.77 7.21
CA ARG A 35 22.97 -1.00 6.26
C ARG A 35 22.53 -1.88 5.10
N ILE A 36 21.80 -2.96 5.36
CA ILE A 36 21.27 -3.83 4.30
C ILE A 36 20.36 -3.00 3.39
N GLN A 37 19.48 -2.17 3.95
CA GLN A 37 18.57 -1.31 3.19
C GLN A 37 19.34 -0.40 2.22
N VAL A 38 20.37 0.31 2.70
CA VAL A 38 21.19 1.19 1.86
C VAL A 38 21.86 0.40 0.73
N VAL A 39 22.52 -0.72 1.05
CA VAL A 39 23.23 -1.51 0.03
C VAL A 39 22.29 -2.10 -1.01
N VAL A 40 21.12 -2.60 -0.59
CA VAL A 40 20.11 -3.13 -1.51
C VAL A 40 19.55 -2.02 -2.39
N ALA A 41 19.22 -0.86 -1.82
CA ALA A 41 18.72 0.29 -2.60
C ALA A 41 19.73 0.75 -3.65
N GLU A 42 21.01 0.91 -3.28
CA GLU A 42 22.08 1.28 -4.22
C GLU A 42 22.28 0.23 -5.32
N MET A 43 22.17 -1.06 -4.98
CA MET A 43 22.26 -2.16 -5.93
C MET A 43 21.13 -2.12 -6.96
N LEU A 44 19.91 -1.88 -6.51
CA LEU A 44 18.73 -1.78 -7.38
C LEU A 44 18.84 -0.56 -8.30
N GLU A 45 19.26 0.59 -7.80
CA GLU A 45 19.42 1.81 -8.60
C GLU A 45 20.53 1.67 -9.66
N ARG A 46 21.68 1.09 -9.31
CA ARG A 46 22.89 1.15 -10.15
C ARG A 46 23.07 -0.06 -11.07
N ARG A 47 22.74 -1.26 -10.59
CA ARG A 47 23.14 -2.53 -11.24
C ARG A 47 21.98 -3.30 -11.83
N VAL A 48 20.75 -3.07 -11.40
CA VAL A 48 19.58 -3.81 -11.89
C VAL A 48 18.81 -2.97 -12.90
N LYS A 49 19.34 -2.90 -14.12
CA LYS A 49 18.67 -2.29 -15.29
C LYS A 49 18.06 -3.39 -16.17
N ASP A 50 17.14 -4.16 -15.60
CA ASP A 50 16.35 -5.11 -16.39
C ASP A 50 15.17 -4.35 -17.01
N PRO A 51 14.88 -4.47 -18.32
CA PRO A 51 13.68 -3.91 -18.93
C PRO A 51 12.36 -4.36 -18.26
N ARG A 52 12.39 -5.49 -17.55
CA ARG A 52 11.26 -6.06 -16.80
C ARG A 52 11.16 -5.54 -15.38
N LEU A 53 12.20 -4.90 -14.85
CA LEU A 53 12.09 -4.18 -13.59
C LEU A 53 11.44 -2.83 -13.85
N GLY A 54 10.29 -2.61 -13.20
CA GLY A 54 9.73 -1.27 -13.07
C GLY A 54 10.61 -0.38 -12.19
N PHE A 55 10.13 0.82 -11.86
CA PHE A 55 10.81 1.68 -10.91
C PHE A 55 10.61 1.14 -9.48
N VAL A 56 11.60 0.40 -8.98
CA VAL A 56 11.55 -0.28 -7.68
C VAL A 56 12.11 0.59 -6.57
N THR A 57 11.39 0.68 -5.45
CA THR A 57 11.85 1.38 -4.24
C THR A 57 11.82 0.45 -3.04
N VAL A 58 12.86 0.46 -2.22
CA VAL A 58 12.91 -0.29 -0.95
C VAL A 58 12.31 0.56 0.16
N THR A 59 11.23 0.09 0.79
CA THR A 59 10.52 0.83 1.84
C THR A 59 11.07 0.55 3.23
N ASP A 60 11.32 -0.71 3.55
CA ASP A 60 11.77 -1.15 4.87
C ASP A 60 12.63 -2.42 4.76
N VAL A 61 13.47 -2.69 5.77
CA VAL A 61 14.18 -3.95 5.93
C VAL A 61 14.05 -4.43 7.37
N ARG A 62 13.58 -5.67 7.55
CA ARG A 62 13.45 -6.30 8.86
C ARG A 62 14.39 -7.48 8.96
N VAL A 63 15.19 -7.48 10.01
CA VAL A 63 16.16 -8.54 10.27
C VAL A 63 15.72 -9.31 11.51
N SER A 64 15.80 -10.64 11.44
CA SER A 64 15.49 -11.52 12.57
C SER A 64 16.44 -11.26 13.75
N GLY A 65 16.00 -11.59 14.97
CA GLY A 65 16.79 -11.36 16.19
C GLY A 65 18.16 -12.07 16.21
N ASP A 66 18.26 -13.20 15.50
CA ASP A 66 19.49 -13.99 15.30
C ASP A 66 20.30 -13.57 14.06
N THR A 67 19.85 -12.55 13.33
CA THR A 67 20.49 -12.00 12.13
C THR A 67 20.68 -13.03 11.00
N GLN A 68 19.93 -14.13 11.00
CA GLN A 68 20.01 -15.16 9.95
C GLN A 68 19.12 -14.85 8.76
N ASN A 69 18.02 -14.12 8.97
CA ASN A 69 17.03 -13.81 7.94
C ASN A 69 16.81 -12.29 7.87
N ALA A 70 16.63 -11.77 6.66
CA ALA A 70 16.29 -10.39 6.42
C ALA A 70 15.19 -10.28 5.35
N SER A 71 14.04 -9.73 5.73
CA SER A 71 12.94 -9.43 4.83
C SER A 71 13.05 -7.99 4.33
N VAL A 72 13.15 -7.83 3.02
CA VAL A 72 13.27 -6.55 2.31
C VAL A 72 11.90 -6.24 1.72
N PHE A 73 11.31 -5.14 2.17
CA PHE A 73 10.04 -4.64 1.66
C PHE A 73 10.29 -3.68 0.50
N TYR A 74 9.58 -3.87 -0.60
CA TYR A 74 9.73 -3.05 -1.79
C TYR A 74 8.40 -2.74 -2.44
N THR A 75 8.35 -1.63 -3.15
CA THR A 75 7.25 -1.26 -4.03
C THR A 75 7.73 -1.14 -5.46
N VAL A 76 6.83 -1.42 -6.40
CA VAL A 76 7.01 -1.19 -7.82
C VAL A 76 6.06 -0.09 -8.26
N LEU A 77 6.59 0.99 -8.82
CA LEU A 77 5.76 2.00 -9.49
C LEU A 77 5.45 1.50 -10.90
N GLY A 78 4.24 0.98 -11.14
CA GLY A 78 3.91 0.34 -12.42
C GLY A 78 2.55 -0.36 -12.46
N GLU A 79 2.33 -1.13 -13.53
CA GLU A 79 1.16 -2.01 -13.72
C GLU A 79 1.43 -3.43 -13.15
N GLU A 80 0.39 -4.24 -12.91
CA GLU A 80 0.51 -5.59 -12.30
C GLU A 80 1.49 -6.53 -13.04
N GLU A 81 1.59 -6.44 -14.37
CA GLU A 81 2.53 -7.27 -15.14
C GLU A 81 4.00 -6.96 -14.80
N GLN A 82 4.29 -5.71 -14.45
CA GLN A 82 5.63 -5.27 -14.04
C GLN A 82 5.95 -5.74 -12.62
N LEU A 83 4.94 -5.96 -11.78
CA LEU A 83 5.11 -6.52 -10.43
C LEU A 83 5.61 -7.97 -10.52
N ALA A 84 4.96 -8.81 -11.33
CA ALA A 84 5.38 -10.21 -11.51
C ALA A 84 6.78 -10.30 -12.15
N GLY A 85 7.07 -9.49 -13.16
CA GLY A 85 8.39 -9.40 -13.79
C GLY A 85 9.48 -8.96 -12.80
N THR A 86 9.18 -7.95 -12.00
CA THR A 86 10.09 -7.44 -10.96
C THR A 86 10.37 -8.49 -9.88
N ALA A 87 9.34 -9.18 -9.39
CA ALA A 87 9.51 -10.22 -8.37
C ALA A 87 10.43 -11.34 -8.85
N ALA A 88 10.22 -11.82 -10.09
CA ALA A 88 11.08 -12.83 -10.69
C ALA A 88 12.53 -12.35 -10.85
N ALA A 89 12.71 -11.11 -11.28
CA ALA A 89 14.04 -10.53 -11.46
C ALA A 89 14.78 -10.34 -10.12
N LEU A 90 14.09 -9.86 -9.07
CA LEU A 90 14.65 -9.75 -7.71
C LEU A 90 15.05 -11.12 -7.16
N GLU A 91 14.22 -12.15 -7.35
CA GLU A 91 14.55 -13.50 -6.92
C GLU A 91 15.78 -14.05 -7.65
N SER A 92 15.90 -13.77 -8.97
CA SER A 92 17.09 -14.16 -9.74
C SER A 92 18.36 -13.40 -9.30
N ALA A 93 18.22 -12.13 -8.92
CA ALA A 93 19.31 -11.27 -8.47
C ALA A 93 19.68 -11.48 -6.99
N LYS A 94 18.87 -12.22 -6.23
CA LYS A 94 19.03 -12.47 -4.79
C LYS A 94 20.44 -12.91 -4.39
N GLY A 95 21.03 -13.84 -5.15
CA GLY A 95 22.39 -14.33 -4.89
C GLY A 95 23.47 -13.25 -5.08
N LEU A 96 23.31 -12.41 -6.11
CA LEU A 96 24.19 -11.27 -6.38
C LEU A 96 24.06 -10.20 -5.28
N ILE A 97 22.82 -9.84 -4.93
CA ILE A 97 22.52 -8.85 -3.89
C ILE A 97 23.07 -9.32 -2.54
N ARG A 98 22.82 -10.58 -2.15
CA ARG A 98 23.35 -11.16 -0.90
C ARG A 98 24.88 -11.11 -0.87
N SER A 99 25.52 -11.43 -1.99
CA SER A 99 26.98 -11.41 -2.08
C SER A 99 27.55 -10.00 -1.94
N GLU A 100 26.90 -8.98 -2.52
CA GLU A 100 27.31 -7.58 -2.38
C GLU A 100 27.11 -7.07 -0.94
N VAL A 101 25.97 -7.38 -0.32
CA VAL A 101 25.71 -7.07 1.09
C VAL A 101 26.82 -7.62 1.98
N GLY A 102 27.22 -8.88 1.77
CA GLY A 102 28.32 -9.49 2.53
C GLY A 102 29.65 -8.75 2.37
N LYS A 103 29.98 -8.35 1.13
CA LYS A 103 31.21 -7.61 0.83
C LYS A 103 31.22 -6.23 1.46
N GLN A 104 30.14 -5.46 1.32
CA GLN A 104 30.08 -4.09 1.80
C GLN A 104 29.96 -3.99 3.33
N LEU A 105 29.24 -4.91 3.96
CA LEU A 105 29.10 -4.91 5.42
C LEU A 105 30.24 -5.66 6.13
N GLY A 106 31.12 -6.35 5.39
CA GLY A 106 32.21 -7.15 5.96
C GLY A 106 31.71 -8.32 6.81
N MET A 107 30.56 -8.88 6.45
CA MET A 107 29.89 -9.90 7.26
C MET A 107 30.38 -11.30 6.92
N ARG A 108 30.71 -12.09 7.96
CA ARG A 108 31.07 -13.50 7.80
C ARG A 108 29.87 -14.36 7.39
N HIS A 109 28.70 -14.09 7.98
CA HIS A 109 27.45 -14.77 7.68
C HIS A 109 26.45 -13.71 7.24
N VAL A 110 26.13 -13.71 5.94
CA VAL A 110 25.12 -12.81 5.38
C VAL A 110 23.74 -13.42 5.61
N PRO A 111 22.74 -12.64 6.04
CA PRO A 111 21.40 -13.16 6.22
C PRO A 111 20.84 -13.64 4.88
N SER A 112 19.95 -14.62 4.94
CA SER A 112 19.09 -14.95 3.80
C SER A 112 18.16 -13.78 3.56
N LEU A 113 18.19 -13.24 2.34
CA LEU A 113 17.30 -12.16 1.94
C LEU A 113 15.98 -12.75 1.48
N GLU A 114 14.86 -12.08 1.76
CA GLU A 114 13.54 -12.37 1.21
C GLU A 114 12.95 -11.05 0.71
N PHE A 115 12.31 -11.05 -0.45
CA PHE A 115 11.72 -9.84 -1.03
C PHE A 115 10.19 -9.90 -0.91
N ILE A 116 9.61 -8.91 -0.24
CA ILE A 116 8.18 -8.83 0.02
C ILE A 116 7.65 -7.56 -0.62
N HIS A 117 6.65 -7.70 -1.49
CA HIS A 117 5.99 -6.54 -2.09
C HIS A 117 5.13 -5.82 -1.04
N ASP A 118 5.30 -4.51 -0.96
CA ASP A 118 4.52 -3.60 -0.12
C ASP A 118 3.41 -2.96 -0.97
N ALA A 119 2.17 -3.32 -0.69
CA ALA A 119 0.99 -2.86 -1.44
C ALA A 119 0.51 -1.44 -1.05
N LEU A 120 1.13 -0.81 -0.04
CA LEU A 120 0.71 0.52 0.42
C LEU A 120 0.70 1.62 -0.67
N PRO A 121 1.69 1.75 -1.58
CA PRO A 121 1.71 2.83 -2.57
C PRO A 121 0.60 2.77 -3.64
N ASP A 122 0.02 1.62 -3.94
CA ASP A 122 -1.16 1.53 -4.83
C ASP A 122 -2.38 2.27 -4.24
N THR A 123 -2.45 2.33 -2.91
CA THR A 123 -3.52 3.03 -2.18
C THR A 123 -3.46 4.54 -2.41
N ALA A 124 -2.28 5.13 -2.60
CA ALA A 124 -2.14 6.58 -2.77
C ALA A 124 -2.74 7.07 -4.10
N ARG A 125 -2.44 6.39 -5.21
CA ARG A 125 -3.04 6.70 -6.52
C ARG A 125 -4.55 6.52 -6.51
N HIS A 126 -5.03 5.46 -5.87
CA HIS A 126 -6.45 5.23 -5.71
C HIS A 126 -7.12 6.33 -4.86
N LEU A 127 -6.46 6.81 -3.81
CA LEU A 127 -6.93 7.92 -2.99
C LEU A 127 -7.03 9.22 -3.80
N ASP A 128 -6.01 9.52 -4.60
CA ASP A 128 -6.01 10.70 -5.48
C ASP A 128 -7.16 10.66 -6.48
N GLU A 129 -7.38 9.50 -7.13
CA GLU A 129 -8.53 9.31 -8.04
C GLU A 129 -9.88 9.48 -7.33
N LEU A 130 -10.03 8.96 -6.11
CA LEU A 130 -11.24 9.11 -5.32
C LEU A 130 -11.47 10.56 -4.88
N LEU A 131 -10.41 11.27 -4.51
CA LEU A 131 -10.45 12.70 -4.18
C LEU A 131 -10.85 13.54 -5.38
N GLU A 132 -10.34 13.22 -6.57
CA GLU A 132 -10.69 13.92 -7.81
C GLU A 132 -12.16 13.69 -8.17
N ARG A 133 -12.65 12.44 -8.15
CA ARG A 133 -14.08 12.14 -8.35
C ARG A 133 -14.98 12.85 -7.33
N ALA A 134 -14.58 12.91 -6.06
CA ALA A 134 -15.36 13.60 -5.02
C ALA A 134 -15.47 15.10 -5.32
N ARG A 135 -14.36 15.74 -5.73
CA ARG A 135 -14.36 17.16 -6.13
C ARG A 135 -15.26 17.43 -7.33
N GLU A 136 -15.24 16.56 -8.33
CA GLU A 136 -16.12 16.68 -9.50
C GLU A 136 -17.60 16.56 -9.11
N ALA A 137 -17.94 15.61 -8.24
CA ALA A 137 -19.30 15.43 -7.74
C ALA A 137 -19.78 16.65 -6.95
N ASP A 138 -18.95 17.18 -6.05
CA ASP A 138 -19.26 18.38 -5.27
C ASP A 138 -19.44 19.61 -6.17
N ALA A 139 -18.58 19.77 -7.18
CA ALA A 139 -18.69 20.84 -8.16
C ALA A 139 -19.98 20.74 -8.98
N ALA A 140 -20.40 19.53 -9.38
CA ALA A 140 -21.66 19.29 -10.09
C ALA A 140 -22.88 19.62 -9.22
N VAL A 141 -22.86 19.25 -7.94
CA VAL A 141 -23.92 19.60 -6.97
C VAL A 141 -23.99 21.11 -6.80
N ALA A 142 -22.85 21.78 -6.59
CA ALA A 142 -22.77 23.23 -6.44
C ALA A 142 -23.26 23.98 -7.70
N ALA A 143 -22.86 23.53 -8.89
CA ALA A 143 -23.35 24.08 -10.16
C ALA A 143 -24.86 23.91 -10.31
N SER A 144 -25.41 22.77 -9.88
CA SER A 144 -26.86 22.54 -9.89
C SER A 144 -27.63 23.40 -8.87
N ALA A 145 -26.96 23.90 -7.83
CA ALA A 145 -27.55 24.77 -6.81
C ALA A 145 -27.47 26.26 -7.21
N ALA A 146 -26.44 26.65 -7.98
CA ALA A 146 -26.27 27.99 -8.52
C ALA A 146 -27.39 28.31 -9.53
N GLY A 147 -28.46 28.94 -9.05
CA GLY A 147 -29.62 29.33 -9.86
C GLY A 147 -30.95 28.71 -9.43
N LYS A 148 -30.95 27.83 -8.42
CA LYS A 148 -32.21 27.35 -7.83
C LYS A 148 -32.73 28.36 -6.81
N THR A 149 -33.95 28.84 -7.02
CA THR A 149 -34.72 29.55 -6.01
C THR A 149 -35.29 28.55 -5.01
N TYR A 150 -35.23 28.90 -3.72
CA TYR A 150 -35.82 28.10 -2.65
C TYR A 150 -37.32 27.91 -2.91
N ALA A 151 -37.82 26.68 -2.76
CA ALA A 151 -39.20 26.32 -3.09
C ALA A 151 -40.25 26.84 -2.08
N GLY A 152 -39.82 27.58 -1.04
CA GLY A 152 -40.69 28.15 -0.01
C GLY A 152 -40.71 29.69 -0.04
N GLU A 153 -41.81 30.25 0.44
CA GLU A 153 -41.93 31.69 0.71
C GLU A 153 -41.04 32.08 1.91
N ALA A 154 -40.60 33.35 1.97
CA ALA A 154 -39.62 33.83 2.95
C ALA A 154 -40.10 33.75 4.42
N ASP A 155 -41.41 33.59 4.65
CA ASP A 155 -42.00 33.45 5.98
C ASP A 155 -42.76 32.12 6.07
N PRO A 156 -42.22 31.10 6.77
CA PRO A 156 -42.87 29.81 6.92
C PRO A 156 -44.00 29.81 7.96
N TYR A 157 -44.26 30.94 8.65
CA TYR A 157 -45.24 31.01 9.72
C TYR A 157 -46.61 31.51 9.24
N ARG A 158 -47.65 30.79 9.68
CA ARG A 158 -49.04 31.18 9.46
C ARG A 158 -49.34 32.45 10.24
N LYS A 159 -49.62 33.55 9.53
CA LYS A 159 -50.03 34.80 10.16
C LYS A 159 -51.32 34.60 10.97
N PRO A 160 -51.42 35.12 12.21
CA PRO A 160 -52.65 35.11 12.98
C PRO A 160 -53.78 35.77 12.18
N ARG A 161 -55.00 35.26 12.33
CA ARG A 161 -56.18 35.95 11.78
C ARG A 161 -56.32 37.26 12.55
N GLU A 162 -56.41 38.37 11.83
CA GLU A 162 -56.93 39.61 12.41
C GLU A 162 -58.42 39.33 12.67
N ASP A 163 -58.76 39.14 13.94
CA ASP A 163 -60.15 39.16 14.38
C ASP A 163 -60.59 40.62 14.28
N ASP A 164 -61.29 40.97 13.19
CA ASP A 164 -62.07 42.21 13.10
C ASP A 164 -63.22 42.09 14.10
N ASP A 165 -62.95 42.40 15.37
CA ASP A 165 -63.98 42.76 16.35
C ASP A 165 -64.59 44.10 15.89
N ALA A 166 -65.54 44.02 14.96
CA ALA A 166 -66.47 45.10 14.70
C ALA A 166 -67.43 45.19 15.90
N GLU A 167 -67.08 46.07 16.85
CA GLU A 167 -68.03 46.69 17.76
C GLU A 167 -69.09 47.43 16.92
N ASP A 168 -70.28 46.85 16.78
CA ASP A 168 -71.50 47.58 16.44
C ASP A 168 -72.49 47.45 17.62
N GLU A 169 -73.04 48.62 17.99
CA GLU A 169 -73.80 49.02 19.19
C GLU A 169 -74.94 48.11 19.68
#